data_AF-B3Q2I5-F1
#
_entry.id   AF-B3Q2I5-F1
#
_cell.length_a   1.000
_cell.length_b   1.000
_cell.length_c   1.000
_cell.angle_alpha   90.00
_cell.angle_beta   90.00
_cell.angle_gamma   90.00
#
_symmetry.space_group_name_H-M   'P 1'
#
loop_
_entity.id
_entity.type
_entity.pdbx_description
1 polymer ?
#
loop_
_entity_poly.entity_id
_entity_poly.type
_entity_poly.pdbx_seq_one_letter_code
_entity_poly.pdbx_strand_id
1 'polypeptide(L)'
;MLTQPYQLYIERTDATKNMARFYALAIEPTLFGTPCLTRRWGRIGTIGQAMVHHFDREEDAVRMFLELLRSKRARGYRPNTNAGREPMVRAVRGSLPGPCR
;
A
#
# COMPACT_ATOMS: atom_id res chain seq x y z
N MET A 1 -4.90 16.71 11.93
CA MET A 1 -4.94 15.26 12.18
C MET A 1 -5.47 14.57 10.94
N LEU A 2 -4.71 13.66 10.34
CA LEU A 2 -5.16 12.84 9.23
C LEU A 2 -6.15 11.78 9.75
N THR A 3 -7.43 12.16 9.89
CA THR A 3 -8.52 11.31 10.39
C THR A 3 -8.83 10.11 9.48
N GLN A 4 -8.30 10.08 8.25
CA GLN A 4 -8.48 8.97 7.32
C GLN A 4 -7.11 8.45 6.89
N PRO A 5 -6.81 7.15 7.09
CA PRO A 5 -5.65 6.54 6.47
C PRO A 5 -5.88 6.55 4.96
N TYR A 6 -5.09 7.33 4.21
CA TYR A 6 -5.11 7.31 2.75
C TYR A 6 -4.44 6.03 2.26
N GLN A 7 -5.11 4.90 2.43
CA GLN A 7 -4.65 3.59 1.99
C GLN A 7 -5.50 3.14 0.80
N LEU A 8 -4.84 2.89 -0.32
CA LEU A 8 -5.47 2.40 -1.53
C LEU A 8 -4.72 1.19 -2.05
N TYR A 9 -5.49 0.15 -2.37
CA TYR A 9 -4.97 -1.07 -2.94
C TYR A 9 -5.64 -1.34 -4.29
N ILE A 10 -4.82 -1.41 -5.34
CA ILE A 10 -5.25 -1.65 -6.71
C ILE A 10 -4.52 -2.86 -7.28
N GLU A 11 -5.24 -3.66 -8.04
CA GLU A 11 -4.72 -4.86 -8.67
C GLU A 11 -4.83 -4.76 -10.17
N ARG A 12 -3.95 -5.49 -10.85
CA ARG A 12 -4.05 -5.76 -12.27
C ARG A 12 -3.88 -7.25 -12.49
N THR A 13 -4.96 -7.87 -12.94
CA THR A 13 -5.02 -9.30 -13.24
C THR A 13 -5.38 -9.46 -14.71
N ASP A 14 -4.49 -10.10 -15.46
CA ASP A 14 -4.69 -10.46 -16.86
C ASP A 14 -4.36 -11.94 -17.01
N ALA A 15 -5.42 -12.74 -17.22
CA ALA A 15 -5.30 -14.19 -17.33
C ALA A 15 -4.58 -14.59 -18.63
N THR A 16 -4.79 -13.83 -19.71
CA THR A 16 -4.19 -14.11 -21.02
C THR A 16 -2.67 -13.99 -21.01
N LYS A 17 -2.12 -13.16 -20.10
CA LYS A 17 -0.69 -12.90 -19.96
C LYS A 17 -0.09 -13.49 -18.67
N ASN A 18 -0.84 -14.31 -17.92
CA ASN A 18 -0.44 -14.81 -16.59
C ASN A 18 0.15 -13.67 -15.72
N MET A 19 -0.56 -12.54 -15.66
CA MET A 19 -0.09 -11.33 -15.01
C MET A 19 -1.01 -11.00 -13.85
N ALA A 20 -0.53 -11.22 -12.63
CA ALA A 20 -1.23 -10.90 -11.39
C ALA A 20 -0.33 -9.98 -10.55
N ARG A 21 -0.55 -8.66 -10.64
CA ARG A 21 0.27 -7.65 -9.94
C ARG A 21 -0.60 -6.79 -9.04
N PHE A 22 -0.09 -6.49 -7.85
CA PHE A 22 -0.71 -5.53 -6.95
C PHE A 22 0.11 -4.25 -6.87
N TYR A 23 -0.58 -3.18 -6.52
CA TYR A 23 0.00 -1.89 -6.20
C TYR A 23 -0.77 -1.31 -5.00
N ALA A 24 -0.06 -1.06 -3.90
CA ALA A 24 -0.62 -0.44 -2.71
C ALA A 24 0.04 0.93 -2.50
N LEU A 25 -0.78 1.91 -2.16
CA LEU A 25 -0.37 3.26 -1.82
C LEU A 25 -0.91 3.56 -0.42
N ALA A 26 -0.07 4.08 0.46
CA ALA A 26 -0.46 4.53 1.79
C ALA A 26 0.21 5.87 2.07
N ILE A 27 -0.54 6.88 2.49
CA ILE A 27 0.03 8.08 3.09
C ILE A 27 -0.11 7.95 4.59
N GLU A 28 1.01 7.98 5.29
CA GLU A 28 1.09 7.88 6.74
C GLU A 28 1.84 9.11 7.27
N PRO A 29 1.41 9.69 8.39
CA PRO A 29 2.24 10.66 9.10
C PRO A 29 3.39 9.93 9.79
N THR A 30 4.60 10.45 9.67
CA THR A 30 5.73 9.99 10.46
C THR A 30 5.60 10.43 11.91
N LEU A 31 6.41 9.85 12.81
CA LEU A 31 6.50 10.26 14.22
C LEU A 31 6.84 11.75 14.41
N PHE A 32 7.44 12.38 13.40
CA PHE A 32 7.81 13.79 13.40
C PHE A 32 6.72 14.70 12.81
N GLY A 33 5.54 14.16 12.48
CA GLY A 33 4.45 14.92 11.88
C GLY A 33 4.65 15.25 10.40
N THR A 34 5.72 14.73 9.77
CA THR A 34 5.92 14.88 8.32
C THR A 34 5.16 13.78 7.56
N PRO A 35 4.52 14.10 6.44
CA PRO A 35 3.82 13.11 5.64
C PRO A 35 4.79 12.22 4.85
N CYS A 36 4.58 10.91 4.88
CA CYS A 36 5.29 9.97 4.03
C CYS A 36 4.32 9.16 3.15
N LEU A 37 4.71 8.97 1.89
CA LEU A 37 3.99 8.11 0.95
C LEU A 37 4.73 6.78 0.84
N THR A 38 4.10 5.74 1.36
CA THR A 38 4.55 4.35 1.21
C THR A 38 3.91 3.74 -0.03
N ARG A 39 4.76 3.25 -0.94
CA ARG A 39 4.38 2.57 -2.18
C ARG A 39 4.81 1.12 -2.08
N ARG A 40 3.89 0.18 -2.29
CA ARG A 40 4.20 -1.26 -2.34
C ARG A 40 3.73 -1.84 -3.66
N TRP A 41 4.52 -2.71 -4.26
CA TRP A 41 4.14 -3.37 -5.51
C TRP A 41 4.79 -4.72 -5.65
N GLY A 42 4.13 -5.63 -6.36
CA GLY A 42 4.66 -6.97 -6.53
C GLY A 42 3.70 -7.87 -7.28
N ARG A 43 4.05 -9.16 -7.34
CA ARG A 43 3.15 -10.20 -7.82
C ARG A 43 2.21 -10.58 -6.67
N ILE A 44 0.93 -10.80 -6.96
CA ILE A 44 -0.05 -11.21 -5.94
C ILE A 44 0.41 -12.53 -5.32
N GLY A 45 0.43 -12.61 -3.99
CA GLY A 45 0.96 -13.75 -3.22
C GLY A 45 2.44 -13.66 -2.85
N THR A 46 3.15 -12.59 -3.22
CA THR A 46 4.56 -12.36 -2.83
C THR A 46 4.70 -11.11 -1.95
N ILE A 47 5.80 -11.01 -1.21
CA ILE A 47 6.13 -9.83 -0.38
C ILE A 47 6.27 -8.56 -1.25
N GLY A 48 6.76 -8.73 -2.48
CA GLY A 48 6.94 -7.64 -3.44
C GLY A 48 8.12 -6.72 -3.08
N GLN A 49 7.96 -5.45 -3.42
CA GLN A 49 8.89 -4.36 -3.13
C GLN A 49 8.12 -3.23 -2.45
N ALA A 50 8.82 -2.46 -1.64
CA ALA A 50 8.30 -1.28 -0.98
C ALA A 50 9.26 -0.11 -1.17
N MET A 51 8.71 1.09 -1.29
CA MET A 51 9.47 2.34 -1.36
C MET A 51 8.71 3.41 -0.61
N VAL A 52 9.43 4.15 0.22
CA VAL A 52 8.89 5.25 1.02
C VAL A 52 9.41 6.56 0.43
N HIS A 53 8.52 7.52 0.26
CA HIS A 53 8.86 8.89 -0.10
C HIS A 53 8.51 9.81 1.07
N HIS A 54 9.47 10.60 1.51
CA HIS A 54 9.28 11.60 2.56
C HIS A 54 8.97 12.95 1.91
N PHE A 55 8.02 13.68 2.49
CA PHE A 55 7.66 15.03 2.06
C PHE A 55 7.62 15.96 3.26
N ASP A 56 7.93 17.24 3.02
CA ASP A 56 7.76 18.29 4.02
C ASP A 56 6.30 18.73 4.14
N ARG A 57 5.52 18.66 3.05
CA ARG A 57 4.12 19.10 3.00
C ARG A 57 3.18 17.96 2.61
N GLU A 58 2.00 17.93 3.23
CA GLU A 58 0.97 16.92 2.96
C GLU A 58 0.44 17.03 1.54
N GLU A 59 0.32 18.27 1.06
CA GLU A 59 -0.13 18.59 -0.29
C GLU A 59 0.70 17.90 -1.37
N ASP A 60 2.03 17.83 -1.19
CA ASP A 60 2.94 17.21 -2.16
C ASP A 60 2.83 15.68 -2.13
N ALA A 61 2.65 15.10 -0.93
CA ALA A 61 2.36 13.67 -0.80
C ALA A 61 1.04 13.30 -1.49
N VAL A 62 0.00 14.11 -1.30
CA VAL A 62 -1.33 13.91 -1.92
C VAL A 62 -1.26 14.10 -3.43
N ARG A 63 -0.55 15.11 -3.94
CA ARG A 63 -0.33 15.30 -5.38
C ARG A 63 0.31 14.08 -6.00
N MET A 64 1.42 13.60 -5.43
CA MET A 64 2.12 12.42 -5.96
C MET A 64 1.24 11.16 -5.87
N PHE A 65 0.47 10.99 -4.79
CA PHE A 65 -0.49 9.90 -4.65
C PHE A 65 -1.52 9.92 -5.79
N LEU A 66 -2.12 11.08 -6.07
CA LEU A 66 -3.12 11.24 -7.13
C LEU A 66 -2.52 11.04 -8.53
N GLU A 67 -1.31 11.53 -8.78
CA GLU A 67 -0.60 11.32 -10.05
C GLU A 67 -0.29 9.83 -10.29
N LEU A 68 0.22 9.13 -9.27
CA LEU A 68 0.44 7.68 -9.34
C LEU A 68 -0.87 6.95 -9.58
N LEU A 69 -1.93 7.32 -8.87
CA LEU A 69 -3.25 6.71 -9.05
C LEU A 69 -3.77 6.87 -10.47
N ARG A 70 -3.71 8.08 -11.04
CA ARG A 70 -4.13 8.34 -12.43
C ARG A 70 -3.31 7.53 -13.42
N SER A 71 -1.98 7.51 -13.26
CA SER A 71 -1.07 6.74 -14.12
C SER A 71 -1.35 5.24 -14.06
N LYS A 72 -1.59 4.68 -12.86
CA LYS A 72 -1.91 3.24 -12.72
C LYS A 72 -3.30 2.90 -13.22
N ARG A 73 -4.29 3.77 -13.02
CA ARG A 73 -5.64 3.59 -13.58
C ARG A 73 -5.60 3.55 -15.11
N ALA A 74 -4.84 4.44 -15.75
CA ALA A 74 -4.63 4.42 -17.20
C ALA A 74 -3.94 3.12 -17.69
N ARG A 75 -3.09 2.50 -16.86
CA ARG A 75 -2.47 1.20 -17.14
C ARG A 75 -3.40 0.00 -16.91
N GLY A 76 -4.65 0.21 -16.52
CA GLY A 76 -5.63 -0.85 -16.28
C GLY A 76 -5.59 -1.48 -14.89
N TYR A 77 -4.95 -0.84 -13.91
CA TYR A 77 -5.10 -1.22 -12.51
C TYR A 77 -6.49 -0.80 -12.01
N ARG A 78 -7.16 -1.69 -11.28
CA ARG A 78 -8.51 -1.46 -10.74
C ARG A 78 -8.51 -1.70 -9.23
N PRO A 79 -9.29 -0.92 -8.45
CA PRO A 79 -9.47 -1.19 -7.03
C PRO A 79 -10.12 -2.56 -6.87
N ASN A 80 -9.50 -3.42 -6.06
CA ASN A 80 -10.12 -4.69 -5.71
C ASN A 80 -11.31 -4.37 -4.78
N THR A 81 -12.52 -4.42 -5.34
CA THR A 81 -13.76 -4.15 -4.57
C THR A 81 -13.99 -5.19 -3.47
N ASN A 82 -13.22 -6.30 -3.47
CA ASN A 82 -13.26 -7.31 -2.41
C ASN A 82 -12.50 -6.88 -1.14
N ALA A 83 -11.77 -5.75 -1.15
CA ALA A 83 -11.10 -5.19 0.02
C ALA A 83 -12.05 -4.60 1.09
N GLY A 84 -13.38 -4.69 0.88
CA GLY A 84 -14.41 -4.37 1.88
C GLY A 84 -14.75 -5.49 2.86
N ARG A 85 -14.08 -6.65 2.77
CA ARG A 85 -14.24 -7.77 3.71
C ARG A 85 -12.88 -8.25 4.18
N GLU A 86 -12.24 -7.47 5.05
CA GLU A 86 -11.50 -7.95 6.23
C GLU A 86 -10.71 -6.78 6.85
N PRO A 87 -10.92 -6.47 8.14
CA PRO A 87 -10.05 -5.54 8.83
C PRO A 87 -8.65 -6.15 8.90
N MET A 88 -7.66 -5.47 8.31
CA MET A 88 -6.24 -5.78 8.43
C MET A 88 -5.74 -5.46 9.85
N VAL A 89 -6.39 -6.00 10.89
CA VAL A 89 -5.80 -6.18 12.21
C VAL A 89 -5.09 -7.53 12.18
N ARG A 90 -3.95 -7.56 11.49
CA ARG A 90 -3.00 -8.67 11.65
C ARG A 90 -2.40 -8.52 13.04
N ALA A 91 -3.07 -9.11 14.02
CA ALA A 91 -2.59 -9.25 15.37
C ALA A 91 -1.20 -9.89 15.33
N VAL A 92 -0.17 -9.08 15.57
CA VAL A 92 1.11 -9.58 16.05
C VAL A 92 0.86 -10.08 17.47
N ARG A 93 0.42 -11.33 17.59
CA ARG A 93 0.86 -12.19 18.70
C ARG A 93 2.09 -12.89 18.11
N GLY A 94 3.31 -12.45 18.38
CA GLY A 94 3.86 -12.50 19.73
C GLY A 94 4.27 -13.94 20.06
N SER A 95 4.95 -14.63 19.15
CA SER A 95 5.68 -15.86 19.49
C SER A 95 7.07 -15.45 19.95
N LEU A 96 7.26 -15.39 21.28
CA LEU A 96 8.58 -15.37 21.88
C LEU A 96 9.36 -16.63 21.45
N PRO A 97 10.65 -16.55 21.12
CA PRO A 97 11.50 -17.73 21.02
C PRO A 97 11.74 -18.28 22.44
N GLY A 98 11.18 -19.45 22.73
CA GLY A 98 11.52 -20.22 23.94
C GLY A 98 12.94 -20.80 23.80
N PRO A 99 13.72 -20.90 24.90
CA PRO A 99 15.10 -21.31 24.83
C PRO A 99 15.23 -22.82 24.57
N CYS A 100 16.22 -23.15 23.76
CA CYS A 100 16.69 -24.50 23.51
C CYS A 100 16.91 -25.27 24.82
N ARG A 101 16.37 -26.48 24.90
CA ARG A 101 16.93 -27.55 25.73
C ARG A 101 16.70 -28.91 25.07
#